data_AF-A0A1C0V2H5-F1
#
_entry.id   AF-A0A1C0V2H5-F1
#
_cell.length_a   1.000
_cell.length_b   1.000
_cell.length_c   1.000
_cell.angle_alpha   90.00
_cell.angle_beta   90.00
_cell.angle_gamma   90.00
#
_symmetry.space_group_name_H-M   'P 1'
#
loop_
_entity.id
_entity.type
_entity.pdbx_description
1 polymer ?
#
loop_
_entity_poly.entity_id
_entity_poly.type
_entity_poly.pdbx_seq_one_letter_code
_entity_poly.pdbx_strand_id
1 'polypeptide(L)' 'METTLIPTINQEAMTKLKLVMLESQTAAQLAALIIDHTHEEIMQVYSELVLDQQARIQAIWQNRFD' A
#
# COMPACT_ATOMS: atom_id res chain seq x y z
N MET A 1 30.18 7.41 -13.96
CA MET A 1 29.32 6.39 -13.35
C MET A 1 28.03 7.10 -13.02
N GLU A 2 26.98 6.88 -13.82
CA GLU A 2 25.65 7.40 -13.51
C GLU A 2 25.11 6.60 -12.34
N THR A 3 25.14 7.21 -11.15
CA THR A 3 24.42 6.69 -10.00
C THR A 3 22.94 6.74 -10.38
N THR A 4 22.36 5.58 -10.67
CA THR A 4 20.91 5.45 -10.77
C THR A 4 20.37 5.85 -9.40
N LEU A 5 19.81 7.06 -9.31
CA LEU A 5 18.99 7.49 -8.18
C LEU A 5 17.76 6.60 -8.23
N ILE A 6 17.82 5.43 -7.58
CA ILE A 6 16.60 4.79 -7.10
C ILE A 6 15.95 5.89 -6.26
N PRO A 7 14.75 6.39 -6.62
CA PRO A 7 14.10 7.37 -5.79
C PRO A 7 13.89 6.67 -4.45
N THR A 8 14.68 7.05 -3.44
CA THR A 8 14.39 6.69 -2.07
C THR A 8 13.06 7.35 -1.79
N ILE A 9 11.97 6.61 -1.99
CA ILE A 9 10.65 7.11 -1.65
C ILE A 9 10.75 7.51 -0.19
N ASN A 10 10.49 8.79 0.07
CA ASN A 10 10.65 9.38 1.39
C ASN A 10 9.96 8.47 2.41
N GLN A 11 10.65 8.12 3.50
CA GLN A 11 10.10 7.26 4.55
C GLN A 11 8.77 7.80 5.12
N GLU A 12 8.55 9.10 5.03
CA GLU A 12 7.27 9.76 5.30
C GLU A 12 6.16 9.32 4.32
N ALA A 13 6.44 9.21 3.03
CA ALA A 13 5.49 8.74 2.03
C ALA A 13 5.13 7.26 2.25
N MET A 14 6.10 6.42 2.62
CA MET A 14 5.83 5.02 2.99
C MET A 14 5.01 4.91 4.28
N THR A 15 5.28 5.75 5.26
CA THR A 15 4.49 5.83 6.50
C THR A 15 3.04 6.27 6.22
N LYS A 16 2.85 7.25 5.34
CA LYS A 16 1.51 7.70 4.90
C LYS A 16 0.76 6.60 4.16
N LEU A 17 1.42 5.92 3.20
CA LEU A 17 0.82 4.80 2.48
C LEU A 17 0.37 3.70 3.46
N LYS A 18 1.23 3.35 4.43
CA LYS A 18 0.89 2.39 5.49
C LYS A 18 -0.36 2.80 6.26
N LEU A 19 -0.43 4.07 6.67
CA LEU A 19 -1.59 4.58 7.40
C LEU A 19 -2.87 4.48 6.55
N VAL A 20 -2.84 4.94 5.31
CA VAL A 20 -4.01 4.90 4.42
C VAL A 20 -4.45 3.46 4.14
N MET A 21 -3.52 2.53 3.92
CA MET A 21 -3.83 1.10 3.78
C MET A 21 -4.53 0.54 5.03
N LEU A 22 -4.07 0.93 6.22
CA LEU A 22 -4.68 0.50 7.48
C LEU A 22 -6.00 1.20 7.77
N GLU A 23 -6.20 2.43 7.35
CA GLU A 23 -7.45 3.18 7.58
C GLU A 23 -8.53 2.88 6.54
N SER A 24 -8.14 2.32 5.39
CA SER A 24 -9.08 1.92 4.34
C SER A 24 -10.11 0.91 4.85
N GLN A 25 -11.36 1.12 4.48
CA GLN A 25 -12.50 0.29 4.87
C GLN A 25 -13.17 -0.39 3.67
N THR A 26 -12.88 0.07 2.45
CA THR A 26 -13.51 -0.40 1.22
C THR A 26 -12.48 -0.71 0.15
N ALA A 27 -12.85 -1.59 -0.77
CA ALA A 27 -12.03 -1.86 -1.95
C ALA A 27 -11.90 -0.65 -2.89
N ALA A 28 -12.83 0.30 -2.86
CA ALA A 28 -12.66 1.53 -3.63
C ALA A 28 -11.51 2.39 -3.07
N GLN A 29 -11.37 2.45 -1.74
CA GLN A 29 -10.32 3.23 -1.07
C GLN A 29 -8.93 2.64 -1.31
N LEU A 30 -8.73 1.33 -1.17
CA LEU A 30 -7.40 0.78 -1.50
C LEU A 30 -7.13 0.84 -3.02
N ALA A 31 -8.17 0.90 -3.87
CA ALA A 31 -7.97 1.04 -5.33
C ALA A 31 -7.53 2.44 -5.72
N ALA A 32 -7.98 3.45 -4.99
CA ALA A 32 -7.55 4.83 -5.20
C ALA A 32 -6.05 5.02 -4.95
N LEU A 33 -5.40 4.15 -4.17
CA LEU A 33 -3.96 4.22 -3.90
C LEU A 33 -3.12 4.19 -5.18
N ILE A 34 -3.60 3.57 -6.26
CA ILE A 34 -2.87 3.48 -7.53
C ILE A 34 -2.71 4.83 -8.25
N ILE A 35 -3.46 5.86 -7.81
CA ILE A 35 -3.36 7.23 -8.35
C ILE A 35 -2.03 7.85 -7.93
N ASP A 36 -1.63 7.62 -6.68
CA ASP A 36 -0.47 8.27 -6.06
C ASP A 36 0.71 7.32 -5.82
N HIS A 37 0.47 6.00 -5.91
CA HIS A 37 1.45 4.97 -5.60
C HIS A 37 1.52 3.87 -6.66
N THR A 38 2.73 3.36 -6.90
CA THR A 38 2.93 2.22 -7.79
C THR A 38 2.57 0.91 -7.07
N HIS A 39 2.37 -0.14 -7.87
CA HIS A 39 2.13 -1.48 -7.32
C HIS A 39 3.28 -1.96 -6.42
N GLU A 40 4.53 -1.72 -6.80
CA GLU A 40 5.71 -2.13 -6.00
C GLU A 40 5.74 -1.43 -4.64
N GLU A 41 5.41 -0.14 -4.58
CA GLU A 41 5.35 0.63 -3.33
C GLU A 41 4.26 0.08 -2.40
N ILE A 42 3.08 -0.21 -2.95
CA ILE A 42 1.96 -0.79 -2.21
C ILE A 42 2.35 -2.17 -1.67
N MET A 43 3.00 -3.01 -2.49
CA MET A 43 3.41 -4.35 -2.08
C MET A 43 4.54 -4.33 -1.06
N GLN A 44 5.47 -3.39 -1.16
CA GLN A 44 6.52 -3.20 -0.16
C GLN A 44 5.89 -2.89 1.21
N VAL A 45 5.02 -1.88 1.28
CA VAL A 45 4.34 -1.52 2.53
C VAL A 45 3.47 -2.66 3.05
N TYR A 46 2.73 -3.35 2.17
CA TYR A 46 1.93 -4.51 2.53
C TYR A 46 2.76 -5.62 3.18
N SER A 47 3.95 -5.91 2.63
CA SER A 47 4.85 -6.95 3.15
C SER A 47 5.40 -6.65 4.55
N GLU A 48 5.45 -5.37 4.94
CA GLU A 48 5.90 -4.91 6.26
C GLU A 48 4.79 -4.91 7.32
N LEU A 49 3.54 -5.20 6.94
CA LEU A 49 2.42 -5.32 7.86
C LEU A 49 2.45 -6.66 8.61
N VAL A 50 1.90 -6.69 9.82
CA VAL A 50 1.69 -7.97 10.52
C VAL A 50 0.55 -8.77 9.88
N LEU A 51 0.54 -10.08 10.08
CA LEU A 51 -0.40 -11.00 9.42
C LEU A 51 -1.87 -10.60 9.57
N ASP A 52 -2.30 -10.16 10.75
CA ASP A 52 -3.69 -9.74 10.97
C ASP A 52 -4.08 -8.51 10.14
N GLN A 53 -3.13 -7.58 9.93
CA GLN A 53 -3.34 -6.40 9.11
C GLN A 53 -3.40 -6.76 7.62
N GLN A 54 -2.53 -7.67 7.18
CA GLN A 54 -2.56 -8.22 5.82
C GLN A 54 -3.88 -8.93 5.53
N ALA A 55 -4.31 -9.82 6.43
CA ALA A 55 -5.57 -10.56 6.32
C ALA A 55 -6.78 -9.62 6.23
N ARG A 56 -6.81 -8.56 7.05
CA ARG A 56 -7.87 -7.54 6.99
C ARG A 56 -7.90 -6.82 5.63
N ILE A 57 -6.76 -6.37 5.13
CA ILE A 57 -6.68 -5.68 3.83
C ILE A 57 -7.11 -6.62 2.70
N GLN A 58 -6.68 -7.88 2.76
CA GLN A 58 -7.09 -8.90 1.80
C GLN A 58 -8.60 -9.14 1.82
N ALA A 59 -9.22 -9.20 3.01
CA ALA A 59 -10.68 -9.34 3.13
C ALA A 59 -11.43 -8.15 2.53
N ILE A 60 -10.96 -6.91 2.75
CA ILE A 60 -11.51 -5.71 2.11
C ILE A 60 -11.44 -5.83 0.58
N TRP A 61 -10.34 -6.39 0.05
CA TRP A 61 -10.13 -6.58 -1.38
C TRP A 61 -11.03 -7.65 -2.00
N GLN A 62 -11.25 -8.75 -1.28
CA GLN A 62 -12.08 -9.86 -1.73
C GLN A 62 -13.58 -9.49 -1.74
N ASN A 63 -14.04 -8.72 -0.75
CA ASN A 63 -15.41 -8.17 -0.69
C ASN A 63 -15.76 -7.23 -1.86
N ARG A 64 -14.82 -6.93 -2.77
CA ARG A 64 -15.10 -6.19 -4.01
C ARG A 64 -15.87 -7.02 -5.04
N PHE A 65 -15.77 -8.35 -4.97
CA PHE A 65 -16.22 -9.28 -6.00
C PHE A 65 -17.34 -10.23 -5.54
N ASP A 66 -17.84 -10.05 -4.30
CA ASP A 66 -19.11 -10.61 -3.83
C ASP A 66 -20.28 -9.69 -4.22
#